data_AF-A0A917WIN3-F1
#
_entry.id   AF-A0A917WIN3-F1
#
_cell.length_a   1.000
_cell.length_b   1.000
_cell.length_c   1.000
_cell.angle_alpha   90.00
_cell.angle_beta   90.00
_cell.angle_gamma   90.00
#
_symmetry.space_group_name_H-M   'P 1'
#
loop_
_entity.id
_entity.type
_entity.pdbx_description
1 polymer ?
#
loop_
_entity_poly.entity_id
_entity_poly.type
_entity_poly.pdbx_seq_one_letter_code
_entity_poly.pdbx_strand_id
1 'polypeptide(L)'
;MGPWARRHAAAISALILVGLFLNYVSALEVYPDKSPGEVLWRLLGFFTNLTNGIVAWCFAAMALRGRFLEPFWMGALTLWVCIVGGVYYGVLFQPLEGLSWYADLTIHAIAPLAVTLWWIAYAEKRLSWHDAVVWLLWPLLYLGYALGRGALTGAYPYPFIDPLQIGWGGVAVWFALLACLFLTAGLAMVALSMVAQALGLRRIS
;
A
#
# COMPACT_ATOMS: atom_id res chain seq x y z
N MET A 1 -18.63 15.39 -2.17
CA MET A 1 -18.38 14.13 -2.88
C MET A 1 -19.70 13.60 -3.39
N GLY A 2 -19.80 13.25 -4.68
CA GLY A 2 -21.02 12.66 -5.24
C GLY A 2 -21.38 11.32 -4.57
N PRO A 3 -22.65 10.89 -4.63
CA PRO A 3 -23.11 9.67 -3.95
C PRO A 3 -22.38 8.40 -4.40
N TRP A 4 -22.03 8.31 -5.69
CA TRP A 4 -21.29 7.17 -6.24
C TRP A 4 -19.85 7.10 -5.74
N ALA A 5 -19.10 8.21 -5.82
CA ALA A 5 -17.73 8.28 -5.28
C ALA A 5 -17.68 7.88 -3.80
N ARG A 6 -18.69 8.29 -3.02
CA ARG A 6 -18.83 7.96 -1.59
C ARG A 6 -19.09 6.47 -1.37
N ARG A 7 -20.01 5.87 -2.14
CA ARG A 7 -20.34 4.43 -2.08
C ARG A 7 -19.14 3.57 -2.47
N HIS A 8 -18.46 3.90 -3.57
CA HIS A 8 -17.26 3.19 -4.00
C HIS A 8 -16.13 3.34 -2.97
N ALA A 9 -15.98 4.52 -2.35
CA ALA A 9 -14.98 4.69 -1.30
C ALA A 9 -15.26 3.79 -0.08
N ALA A 10 -16.52 3.69 0.34
CA ALA A 10 -16.93 2.77 1.41
C ALA A 10 -16.68 1.30 1.04
N ALA A 11 -17.03 0.91 -0.19
CA ALA A 11 -16.83 -0.45 -0.69
C ALA A 11 -15.35 -0.84 -0.74
N ILE A 12 -14.47 0.06 -1.20
CA ILE A 12 -13.02 -0.15 -1.22
C ILE A 12 -12.46 -0.29 0.20
N SER A 13 -12.89 0.56 1.13
CA SER A 13 -12.49 0.43 2.54
C SER A 13 -12.93 -0.91 3.12
N ALA A 14 -14.19 -1.30 2.94
CA ALA A 14 -14.70 -2.58 3.42
C ALA A 14 -13.96 -3.78 2.80
N LEU A 15 -13.70 -3.74 1.49
CA LEU A 15 -12.92 -4.76 0.78
C LEU A 15 -11.53 -4.92 1.39
N ILE A 16 -10.81 -3.83 1.61
CA ILE A 16 -9.46 -3.88 2.19
C ILE A 16 -9.50 -4.41 3.62
N LEU A 17 -10.48 -3.98 4.43
CA LEU A 17 -10.65 -4.46 5.80
C LEU A 17 -10.95 -5.97 5.83
N VAL A 18 -11.75 -6.48 4.89
CA VAL A 18 -11.95 -7.92 4.71
C VAL A 18 -10.64 -8.60 4.35
N GLY A 19 -9.88 -8.10 3.36
CA GLY A 19 -8.59 -8.68 2.99
C GLY A 19 -7.59 -8.74 4.15
N LEU A 20 -7.49 -7.67 4.95
CA LEU A 20 -6.66 -7.62 6.15
C LEU A 20 -7.15 -8.58 7.25
N PHE A 21 -8.46 -8.72 7.41
CA PHE A 21 -9.04 -9.67 8.36
C PHE A 21 -8.78 -11.12 7.92
N LEU A 22 -8.93 -11.44 6.64
CA LEU A 22 -8.60 -12.76 6.10
C LEU A 22 -7.11 -13.06 6.31
N ASN A 23 -6.23 -12.09 6.04
CA ASN A 23 -4.79 -12.23 6.30
C ASN A 23 -4.51 -12.53 7.78
N TYR A 24 -5.22 -11.86 8.68
CA TYR A 24 -5.11 -12.11 10.11
C TYR A 24 -5.58 -13.50 10.53
N VAL A 25 -6.74 -13.95 10.04
CA VAL A 25 -7.27 -15.29 10.33
C VAL A 25 -6.32 -16.37 9.78
N SER A 26 -5.85 -16.23 8.54
CA SER A 26 -4.86 -17.15 7.97
C SER A 26 -3.56 -17.17 8.79
N ALA A 27 -3.11 -16.02 9.30
CA ALA A 27 -1.92 -15.98 10.14
C ALA A 27 -2.12 -16.68 11.50
N LEU A 28 -3.33 -16.68 12.06
CA LEU A 28 -3.65 -17.46 13.26
C LEU A 28 -3.54 -18.97 13.00
N GLU A 29 -3.96 -19.43 11.81
CA GLU A 29 -3.84 -20.84 11.40
C GLU A 29 -2.38 -21.25 11.19
N VAL A 30 -1.56 -20.36 10.64
CA VAL A 30 -0.12 -20.61 10.40
C VAL A 30 0.68 -20.60 11.72
N TYR A 31 0.23 -19.85 12.72
CA TYR A 31 0.91 -19.71 14.02
C TYR A 31 0.01 -20.13 15.18
N PRO A 32 -0.39 -21.42 15.27
CA PRO A 32 -1.36 -21.88 16.26
C PRO A 32 -0.86 -21.76 17.71
N ASP A 33 0.47 -21.76 17.90
CA ASP A 33 1.11 -21.63 19.22
C ASP A 33 1.26 -20.17 19.69
N LYS A 34 0.83 -19.19 18.87
CA LYS A 34 0.97 -17.76 19.17
C LYS A 34 -0.37 -17.17 19.61
N SER A 35 -0.31 -16.27 20.58
CA SER A 35 -1.50 -15.52 20.97
C SER A 35 -1.99 -14.63 19.82
N PRO A 36 -3.30 -14.32 19.78
CA PRO A 36 -3.86 -13.36 18.82
C PRO A 36 -3.10 -12.03 18.74
N GLY A 37 -2.64 -11.52 19.90
CA GLY A 37 -1.87 -10.30 19.98
C GLY A 37 -0.47 -10.40 19.36
N GLU A 38 0.22 -11.52 19.53
CA GLU A 38 1.52 -11.77 18.89
C GLU A 38 1.41 -11.87 17.37
N VAL A 39 0.37 -12.54 16.88
CA VAL A 39 0.09 -12.64 15.43
C VAL A 39 -0.18 -11.26 14.85
N LEU A 40 -1.04 -10.46 15.51
CA LEU A 40 -1.29 -9.09 15.10
C LEU A 40 -0.02 -8.23 15.10
N TRP A 41 0.80 -8.32 16.17
CA TRP A 41 2.07 -7.62 16.26
C TRP A 41 3.01 -7.98 15.12
N ARG A 42 3.06 -9.26 14.73
CA ARG A 42 3.83 -9.72 13.57
C ARG A 42 3.32 -9.12 12.27
N LEU A 43 2.00 -9.12 12.04
CA LEU A 43 1.40 -8.57 10.82
C LEU A 43 1.62 -7.06 10.68
N LEU A 44 1.65 -6.32 11.79
CA LEU A 44 2.02 -4.90 11.81
C LEU A 44 3.48 -4.65 11.40
N GLY A 45 4.30 -5.69 11.27
CA GLY A 45 5.67 -5.59 10.76
C GLY A 45 5.74 -5.43 9.24
N PHE A 46 4.68 -5.76 8.51
CA PHE A 46 4.69 -5.77 7.04
C PHE A 46 4.19 -4.45 6.45
N PHE A 47 4.94 -3.93 5.47
CA PHE A 47 4.58 -2.71 4.72
C PHE A 47 3.21 -2.83 4.06
N THR A 48 2.90 -4.01 3.50
CA THR A 48 1.60 -4.34 2.89
C THR A 48 0.44 -4.04 3.83
N ASN A 49 0.52 -4.53 5.08
CA ASN A 49 -0.57 -4.42 6.05
C ASN A 49 -0.73 -2.99 6.56
N LEU A 50 0.38 -2.31 6.85
CA LEU A 50 0.35 -0.91 7.28
C LEU A 50 -0.20 0.00 6.19
N THR A 51 0.27 -0.17 4.95
CA THR A 51 -0.18 0.62 3.80
C THR A 51 -1.66 0.40 3.51
N ASN A 52 -2.10 -0.86 3.42
CA ASN A 52 -3.52 -1.17 3.22
C ASN A 52 -4.39 -0.65 4.38
N GLY A 53 -3.90 -0.70 5.62
CA GLY A 53 -4.59 -0.13 6.78
C GLY A 53 -4.80 1.40 6.64
N ILE A 54 -3.76 2.13 6.23
CA ILE A 54 -3.86 3.58 5.98
C ILE A 54 -4.85 3.86 4.85
N VAL A 55 -4.77 3.12 3.74
CA VAL A 55 -5.70 3.27 2.61
C VAL A 55 -7.14 3.01 3.05
N ALA A 56 -7.40 1.91 3.75
CA ALA A 56 -8.73 1.58 4.25
C ALA A 56 -9.29 2.67 5.17
N TRP A 57 -8.47 3.20 6.07
CA TRP A 57 -8.84 4.28 6.97
C TRP A 57 -9.16 5.58 6.23
N CYS A 58 -8.31 5.98 5.28
CA CYS A 58 -8.52 7.16 4.46
C CYS A 58 -9.79 7.06 3.61
N PHE A 59 -10.04 5.91 2.99
CA PHE A 59 -11.25 5.66 2.21
C PHE A 59 -12.52 5.62 3.07
N ALA A 60 -12.46 5.04 4.28
CA ALA A 60 -13.54 5.13 5.25
C ALA A 60 -13.82 6.58 5.66
N ALA A 61 -12.78 7.35 5.97
CA ALA A 61 -12.91 8.75 6.37
C ALA A 61 -13.54 9.61 5.26
N MET A 62 -13.13 9.39 3.99
CA MET A 62 -13.75 10.02 2.82
C MET A 62 -15.24 9.67 2.71
N ALA A 63 -15.58 8.38 2.87
CA ALA A 63 -16.95 7.90 2.79
C ALA A 63 -17.84 8.48 3.88
N LEU A 64 -17.36 8.53 5.12
CA LEU A 64 -18.09 9.03 6.29
C LEU A 64 -18.25 10.56 6.25
N ARG A 65 -17.19 11.29 5.89
CA ARG A 65 -17.20 12.76 5.88
C ARG A 65 -17.81 13.35 4.60
N GLY A 66 -17.93 12.56 3.54
CA GLY A 66 -18.40 13.03 2.22
C GLY A 66 -17.46 14.05 1.56
N ARG A 67 -16.20 14.08 1.99
CA ARG A 67 -15.15 15.00 1.51
C ARG A 67 -14.05 14.20 0.84
N PHE A 68 -13.57 14.72 -0.28
CA PHE A 68 -12.44 14.14 -0.97
C PHE A 68 -11.15 14.46 -0.23
N LEU A 69 -10.18 13.56 -0.30
CA LEU A 69 -8.81 13.86 0.03
C LEU A 69 -8.20 14.79 -1.02
N GLU A 70 -7.22 15.59 -0.58
CA GLU A 70 -6.42 16.43 -1.47
C GLU A 70 -5.70 15.58 -2.53
N PRO A 71 -5.45 16.13 -3.74
CA PRO A 71 -4.80 15.41 -4.84
C PRO A 71 -3.49 14.73 -4.42
N PHE A 72 -2.68 15.42 -3.62
CA PHE A 72 -1.44 14.90 -3.05
C PHE A 72 -1.64 13.57 -2.32
N TRP A 73 -2.59 13.51 -1.38
CA TRP A 73 -2.83 12.32 -0.56
C TRP A 73 -3.46 11.19 -1.37
N MET A 74 -4.40 11.50 -2.27
CA MET A 74 -4.95 10.47 -3.15
C MET A 74 -3.90 9.89 -4.09
N GLY A 75 -2.98 10.72 -4.57
CA GLY A 75 -1.83 10.27 -5.35
C GLY A 75 -0.94 9.32 -4.55
N ALA A 76 -0.54 9.75 -3.34
CA ALA A 76 0.28 8.98 -2.43
C ALA A 76 -0.29 7.57 -2.15
N LEU A 77 -1.55 7.50 -1.71
CA LEU A 77 -2.22 6.25 -1.36
C LEU A 77 -2.28 5.29 -2.55
N THR A 78 -2.58 5.81 -3.74
CA THR A 78 -2.66 5.03 -4.97
C THR A 78 -1.29 4.49 -5.36
N LEU A 79 -0.25 5.33 -5.35
CA LEU A 79 1.11 4.89 -5.62
C LEU A 79 1.56 3.80 -4.64
N TRP A 80 1.40 4.04 -3.33
CA TRP A 80 1.89 3.12 -2.31
C TRP A 80 1.22 1.75 -2.41
N VAL A 81 -0.10 1.69 -2.60
CA VAL A 81 -0.81 0.42 -2.75
C VAL A 81 -0.47 -0.29 -4.08
N CYS A 82 -0.21 0.45 -5.16
CA CYS A 82 0.28 -0.13 -6.41
C CYS A 82 1.68 -0.73 -6.27
N ILE A 83 2.58 -0.06 -5.55
CA ILE A 83 3.92 -0.58 -5.28
C ILE A 83 3.85 -1.83 -4.38
N VAL A 84 2.93 -1.88 -3.41
CA VAL A 84 2.67 -3.10 -2.62
C VAL A 84 2.38 -4.29 -3.54
N GLY A 85 1.44 -4.15 -4.48
CA GLY A 85 1.12 -5.21 -5.43
C GLY A 85 2.28 -5.54 -6.37
N GLY A 86 2.93 -4.52 -6.93
CA GLY A 86 4.03 -4.68 -7.89
C GLY A 86 5.26 -5.37 -7.29
N VAL A 87 5.68 -4.97 -6.09
CA VAL A 87 6.80 -5.62 -5.38
C VAL A 87 6.42 -7.04 -4.97
N TYR A 88 5.18 -7.26 -4.53
CA TYR A 88 4.73 -8.61 -4.21
C TYR A 88 4.82 -9.55 -5.42
N TYR A 89 4.13 -9.24 -6.51
CA TYR A 89 4.12 -10.12 -7.68
C TYR A 89 5.47 -10.18 -8.43
N GLY A 90 6.30 -9.14 -8.32
CA GLY A 90 7.62 -9.11 -8.96
C GLY A 90 8.76 -9.74 -8.16
N VAL A 91 8.65 -9.79 -6.82
CA VAL A 91 9.77 -10.17 -5.94
C VAL A 91 9.40 -11.19 -4.88
N LEU A 92 8.20 -11.09 -4.29
CA LEU A 92 7.81 -11.84 -3.09
C LEU A 92 6.73 -12.89 -3.34
N PHE A 93 6.30 -13.08 -4.59
CA PHE A 93 5.16 -13.94 -4.91
C PHE A 93 5.35 -15.35 -4.35
N GLN A 94 4.28 -15.88 -3.75
CA GLN A 94 4.21 -17.26 -3.29
C GLN A 94 2.92 -17.91 -3.77
N PRO A 95 2.94 -19.19 -4.17
CA PRO A 95 1.71 -19.93 -4.43
C PRO A 95 0.99 -20.18 -3.09
N LEU A 96 -0.19 -19.59 -2.95
CA LEU A 96 -1.02 -19.69 -1.74
C LEU A 96 -2.32 -20.43 -2.05
N GLU A 97 -2.90 -21.04 -1.02
CA GLU A 97 -4.16 -21.79 -1.12
C GLU A 97 -5.12 -21.40 0.02
N GLY A 98 -6.38 -21.79 -0.13
CA GLY A 98 -7.42 -21.56 0.87
C GLY A 98 -7.58 -20.08 1.23
N LEU A 99 -7.76 -19.79 2.51
CA LEU A 99 -8.03 -18.43 3.00
C LEU A 99 -6.89 -17.45 2.69
N SER A 100 -5.65 -17.93 2.73
CA SER A 100 -4.46 -17.12 2.49
C SER A 100 -4.39 -16.59 1.05
N TRP A 101 -4.88 -17.38 0.09
CA TRP A 101 -4.99 -16.95 -1.31
C TRP A 101 -5.98 -15.80 -1.48
N TYR A 102 -7.15 -15.86 -0.84
CA TYR A 102 -8.13 -14.78 -0.91
C TYR A 102 -7.63 -13.49 -0.25
N ALA A 103 -6.94 -13.63 0.90
CA ALA A 103 -6.30 -12.50 1.56
C ALA A 103 -5.27 -11.85 0.65
N ASP A 104 -4.38 -12.66 0.06
CA ASP A 104 -3.32 -12.25 -0.85
C ASP A 104 -3.86 -11.51 -2.07
N LEU A 105 -4.78 -12.15 -2.80
CA LEU A 105 -5.42 -11.56 -3.97
C LEU A 105 -6.08 -10.22 -3.63
N THR A 106 -6.73 -10.14 -2.47
CA THR A 106 -7.41 -8.91 -2.06
C THR A 106 -6.43 -7.77 -1.82
N ILE A 107 -5.37 -7.98 -1.03
CA ILE A 107 -4.47 -6.89 -0.59
C ILE A 107 -3.35 -6.57 -1.58
N HIS A 108 -2.99 -7.51 -2.47
CA HIS A 108 -1.92 -7.34 -3.46
C HIS A 108 -2.42 -7.11 -4.90
N ALA A 109 -3.68 -7.42 -5.22
CA ALA A 109 -4.22 -7.19 -6.57
C ALA A 109 -5.51 -6.36 -6.58
N ILE A 110 -6.57 -6.83 -5.91
CA ILE A 110 -7.91 -6.21 -6.02
C ILE A 110 -7.91 -4.82 -5.41
N ALA A 111 -7.34 -4.64 -4.22
CA ALA A 111 -7.26 -3.34 -3.55
C ALA A 111 -6.44 -2.31 -4.37
N PRO A 112 -5.20 -2.62 -4.84
CA PRO A 112 -4.48 -1.71 -5.72
C PRO A 112 -5.26 -1.32 -6.98
N LEU A 113 -5.89 -2.30 -7.63
CA LEU A 113 -6.70 -2.05 -8.82
C LEU A 113 -7.90 -1.14 -8.50
N ALA A 114 -8.66 -1.46 -7.45
CA ALA A 114 -9.85 -0.71 -7.08
C ALA A 114 -9.53 0.73 -6.66
N VAL A 115 -8.44 0.95 -5.90
CA VAL A 115 -7.96 2.28 -5.54
C VAL A 115 -7.52 3.06 -6.77
N THR A 116 -6.81 2.42 -7.71
CA THR A 116 -6.39 3.04 -8.97
C THR A 116 -7.58 3.46 -9.81
N LEU A 117 -8.57 2.56 -9.98
CA LEU A 117 -9.79 2.87 -10.72
C LEU A 117 -10.58 4.01 -10.07
N TRP A 118 -10.64 4.03 -8.74
CA TRP A 118 -11.27 5.13 -8.01
C TRP A 118 -10.51 6.44 -8.21
N TRP A 119 -9.17 6.41 -8.15
CA TRP A 119 -8.33 7.58 -8.41
C TRP A 119 -8.58 8.11 -9.82
N ILE A 120 -8.57 7.25 -10.84
CA ILE A 120 -8.85 7.61 -12.24
C ILE A 120 -10.23 8.27 -12.36
N ALA A 121 -11.28 7.66 -11.80
CA ALA A 121 -12.65 8.10 -11.97
C ALA A 121 -13.00 9.39 -11.20
N TYR A 122 -12.52 9.56 -9.97
CA TYR A 122 -13.05 10.56 -9.04
C TYR A 122 -12.04 11.56 -8.48
N ALA A 123 -10.75 11.21 -8.46
CA ALA A 123 -9.74 12.08 -7.87
C ALA A 123 -9.41 13.26 -8.81
N GLU A 124 -9.07 14.40 -8.23
CA GLU A 124 -8.50 15.51 -8.99
C GLU A 124 -7.05 15.16 -9.38
N LYS A 125 -6.67 15.50 -10.62
CA LYS A 125 -5.40 15.09 -11.25
C LYS A 125 -4.31 16.16 -11.17
N ARG A 126 -4.32 16.96 -10.12
CA ARG A 126 -3.35 18.04 -9.92
C ARG A 126 -2.18 17.55 -9.06
N LEU A 127 -1.19 16.94 -9.72
CA LEU A 127 0.04 16.47 -9.07
C LEU A 127 1.25 17.24 -9.60
N SER A 128 2.28 17.33 -8.77
CA SER A 128 3.57 17.94 -9.08
C SER A 128 4.71 16.94 -8.91
N TRP A 129 5.85 17.18 -9.56
CA TRP A 129 7.03 16.32 -9.41
C TRP A 129 7.55 16.30 -7.97
N HIS A 130 7.33 17.37 -7.20
CA HIS A 130 7.67 17.45 -5.79
C HIS A 130 6.87 16.42 -4.97
N ASP A 131 5.62 16.15 -5.35
CA ASP A 131 4.79 15.14 -4.68
C ASP A 131 5.44 13.76 -4.77
N ALA A 132 5.96 13.38 -5.94
CA ALA A 132 6.64 12.10 -6.15
C ALA A 132 7.86 11.93 -5.23
N VAL A 133 8.61 13.02 -4.98
CA VAL A 133 9.75 13.01 -4.05
C VAL A 133 9.26 12.86 -2.60
N VAL A 134 8.24 13.63 -2.20
CA VAL A 134 7.71 13.59 -0.83
C VAL A 134 7.05 12.24 -0.52
N TRP A 135 6.48 11.56 -1.51
CA TRP A 135 5.88 10.23 -1.33
C TRP A 135 6.89 9.15 -0.95
N LEU A 136 8.19 9.38 -1.11
CA LEU A 136 9.25 8.52 -0.57
C LEU A 136 9.30 8.51 0.96
N LEU A 137 8.69 9.50 1.64
CA LEU A 137 8.67 9.55 3.10
C LEU A 137 8.03 8.30 3.71
N TRP A 138 6.96 7.77 3.11
CA TRP A 138 6.31 6.57 3.66
C TRP A 138 7.20 5.31 3.63
N PRO A 139 7.79 4.90 2.49
CA PRO A 139 8.72 3.77 2.49
C PRO A 139 9.99 4.02 3.32
N LEU A 140 10.47 5.28 3.41
CA LEU A 140 11.59 5.65 4.27
C LEU A 140 11.29 5.47 5.76
N LEU A 141 10.14 5.97 6.21
CA LEU A 141 9.67 5.80 7.58
C LEU A 141 9.47 4.33 7.91
N TYR A 142 8.88 3.57 6.98
CA TYR A 142 8.73 2.13 7.14
C TYR A 142 10.07 1.41 7.22
N LEU A 143 11.07 1.77 6.42
CA LEU A 143 12.38 1.14 6.48
C LEU A 143 13.01 1.32 7.86
N GLY A 144 12.99 2.55 8.40
CA GLY A 144 13.49 2.82 9.75
C GLY A 144 12.73 2.01 10.80
N TYR A 145 11.41 1.93 10.68
CA TYR A 145 10.57 1.10 11.55
C TYR A 145 10.91 -0.39 11.47
N ALA A 146 11.03 -0.96 10.27
CA ALA A 146 11.27 -2.37 10.04
C ALA A 146 12.68 -2.78 10.48
N LEU A 147 13.69 -1.96 10.19
CA LEU A 147 15.06 -2.19 10.65
C LEU A 147 15.18 -2.07 12.18
N GLY A 148 14.53 -1.06 12.77
CA GLY A 148 14.49 -0.89 14.23
C GLY A 148 13.81 -2.07 14.92
N ARG A 149 12.67 -2.54 14.41
CA ARG A 149 12.01 -3.74 14.92
C ARG A 149 12.87 -4.98 14.75
N GLY A 150 13.43 -5.20 13.57
CA GLY A 150 14.30 -6.34 13.29
C GLY A 150 15.55 -6.38 14.19
N ALA A 151 16.15 -5.22 14.49
CA ALA A 151 17.27 -5.14 15.42
C ALA A 151 16.90 -5.51 16.87
N LEU A 152 15.66 -5.25 17.30
CA LEU A 152 15.17 -5.58 18.64
C LEU A 152 14.70 -7.04 18.77
N THR A 153 14.14 -7.61 17.70
CA THR A 153 13.52 -8.94 17.73
C THR A 153 14.34 -10.04 17.06
N GLY A 154 15.34 -9.67 16.26
CA GLY A 154 16.06 -10.57 15.35
C GLY A 154 15.23 -11.03 14.14
N ALA A 155 14.01 -10.49 13.95
CA ALA A 155 13.09 -10.91 12.90
C ALA A 155 12.74 -9.75 11.96
N TYR A 156 13.23 -9.83 10.72
CA TYR A 156 12.93 -8.87 9.67
C TYR A 156 11.74 -9.34 8.82
N PRO A 157 10.85 -8.42 8.39
CA PRO A 157 9.64 -8.79 7.66
C PRO A 157 9.91 -9.23 6.21
N TYR A 158 11.05 -8.84 5.63
CA TYR A 158 11.43 -9.21 4.27
C TYR A 158 12.89 -9.60 4.19
N PRO A 159 13.25 -10.61 3.37
CA PRO A 159 14.65 -11.04 3.21
C PRO A 159 15.53 -9.94 2.59
N PHE A 160 14.96 -9.09 1.73
CA PHE A 160 15.68 -8.01 1.08
C PHE A 160 16.00 -6.80 1.98
N ILE A 161 15.51 -6.77 3.22
CA ILE A 161 15.91 -5.79 4.24
C ILE A 161 16.57 -6.43 5.46
N ASP A 162 16.91 -7.72 5.38
CA ASP A 162 17.52 -8.46 6.48
C ASP A 162 19.05 -8.40 6.40
N PRO A 163 19.73 -7.55 7.21
CA PRO A 163 21.18 -7.46 7.20
C PRO A 163 21.86 -8.74 7.68
N LEU A 164 21.16 -9.63 8.39
CA LEU A 164 21.71 -10.94 8.79
C LEU A 164 21.77 -11.92 7.62
N GLN A 165 20.93 -11.74 6.60
CA GLN A 165 20.91 -12.59 5.40
C GLN A 165 21.76 -12.02 4.27
N ILE A 166 21.65 -10.72 4.00
CA ILE A 166 22.26 -10.10 2.80
C ILE A 166 23.32 -9.05 3.11
N GLY A 167 23.62 -8.82 4.40
CA GLY A 167 24.54 -7.78 4.85
C GLY A 167 24.01 -6.36 4.61
N TRP A 168 24.62 -5.38 5.28
CA TRP A 168 24.24 -3.97 5.14
C TRP A 168 24.42 -3.42 3.72
N GLY A 169 25.41 -3.92 2.98
CA GLY A 169 25.60 -3.57 1.56
C GLY A 169 24.42 -4.03 0.70
N GLY A 170 23.93 -5.25 0.90
CA GLY A 170 22.76 -5.76 0.19
C GLY A 170 21.49 -4.98 0.52
N VAL A 171 21.27 -4.67 1.80
CA VAL A 171 20.13 -3.83 2.24
C VAL A 171 20.18 -2.45 1.57
N ALA A 172 21.35 -1.83 1.48
CA ALA A 172 21.52 -0.53 0.83
C ALA A 172 21.17 -0.57 -0.66
N VAL A 173 21.57 -1.63 -1.38
CA VAL A 173 21.23 -1.82 -2.80
C VAL A 173 19.71 -1.98 -2.99
N TRP A 174 19.07 -2.85 -2.20
CA TRP A 174 17.61 -3.04 -2.28
C TRP A 174 16.85 -1.76 -1.97
N PHE A 175 17.29 -1.02 -0.96
CA PHE A 175 16.70 0.27 -0.63
C PHE A 175 16.84 1.26 -1.80
N ALA A 176 18.01 1.37 -2.43
CA ALA A 176 18.20 2.22 -3.59
C ALA A 176 17.29 1.82 -4.77
N LEU A 177 17.17 0.52 -5.05
CA LEU A 177 16.29 0.01 -6.11
C LEU A 177 14.81 0.34 -5.83
N LEU A 178 14.34 0.14 -4.59
CA LEU A 178 12.98 0.50 -4.20
C LEU A 178 12.76 2.01 -4.27
N ALA A 179 13.70 2.84 -3.79
CA ALA A 179 13.60 4.29 -3.89
C ALA A 179 13.50 4.75 -5.36
N CYS A 180 14.30 4.17 -6.25
CA CYS A 180 14.21 4.41 -7.69
C CYS A 180 12.86 3.97 -8.26
N LEU A 181 12.34 2.81 -7.86
CA LEU A 181 11.03 2.33 -8.29
C LEU A 181 9.91 3.29 -7.84
N PHE A 182 9.89 3.70 -6.58
CA PHE A 182 8.91 4.65 -6.06
C PHE A 182 8.99 6.00 -6.80
N LEU A 183 10.20 6.52 -7.02
CA LEU A 183 10.38 7.81 -7.69
C LEU A 183 9.94 7.74 -9.15
N THR A 184 10.35 6.71 -9.89
CA THR A 184 9.98 6.54 -11.31
C THR A 184 8.48 6.31 -11.47
N ALA A 185 7.86 5.48 -10.64
CA ALA A 185 6.41 5.28 -10.64
C ALA A 185 5.65 6.55 -10.23
N GLY A 186 6.15 7.29 -9.23
CA GLY A 186 5.58 8.58 -8.84
C GLY A 186 5.65 9.62 -9.95
N LEU A 187 6.79 9.75 -10.63
CA LEU A 187 6.94 10.63 -11.79
C LEU A 187 6.03 10.21 -12.96
N ALA A 188 5.87 8.91 -13.21
CA ALA A 188 4.94 8.41 -14.20
C ALA A 188 3.49 8.78 -13.86
N MET A 189 3.10 8.66 -12.59
CA MET A 189 1.78 9.08 -12.12
C MET A 189 1.56 10.59 -12.26
N VAL A 190 2.58 11.41 -11.99
CA VAL A 190 2.56 12.86 -12.24
C VAL A 190 2.38 13.15 -13.72
N ALA A 191 3.12 12.47 -14.61
CA ALA A 191 2.98 12.63 -16.06
C ALA A 191 1.58 12.28 -16.55
N LEU A 192 1.00 11.16 -16.07
CA LEU A 192 -0.38 10.79 -16.36
C LEU A 192 -1.38 11.87 -15.91
N SER A 193 -1.13 12.48 -14.75
CA SER A 193 -1.95 13.57 -14.23
C SER A 193 -1.89 14.82 -15.12
N MET A 194 -0.72 15.15 -15.68
CA MET A 194 -0.54 16.28 -16.59
C MET A 194 -1.26 16.03 -17.92
N VAL A 195 -1.15 14.81 -18.47
CA VAL A 195 -1.87 14.42 -19.69
C VAL A 195 -3.39 14.50 -19.47
N ALA A 196 -3.89 13.97 -18.34
CA ALA A 196 -5.32 14.06 -18.02
C ALA A 196 -5.81 15.51 -17.92
N GLN A 197 -5.01 16.40 -17.32
CA GLN A 197 -5.31 17.83 -17.27
C GLN A 197 -5.32 18.48 -18.64
N ALA A 198 -4.36 18.16 -19.51
CA ALA A 198 -4.28 18.67 -20.88
C ALA A 198 -5.48 18.23 -21.74
N LEU A 199 -5.99 17.02 -21.51
CA LEU A 199 -7.19 16.49 -22.16
C LEU A 199 -8.51 17.03 -21.57
N GLY A 200 -8.45 17.93 -20.58
CA GLY A 200 -9.63 18.51 -19.94
C GLY A 200 -10.44 17.51 -19.10
N LEU A 201 -9.87 16.34 -18.77
CA LEU A 201 -10.50 15.33 -17.93
C LEU A 201 -10.52 15.81 -16.47
N ARG A 202 -11.51 16.66 -16.16
CA ARG A 202 -11.81 17.09 -14.79
C ARG A 202 -12.66 16.02 -14.10
N ARG A 203 -12.58 15.98 -12.75
CA ARG A 203 -13.34 15.07 -11.88
C ARG A 203 -14.77 14.86 -12.43
N ILE A 204 -15.19 13.59 -12.53
CA ILE A 204 -16.60 13.25 -12.73
C ILE A 204 -17.33 13.54 -11.41
N SER A 205 -18.27 14.50 -11.42
CA SER A 205 -19.02 14.99 -10.26
C SER A 205 -19.99 13.97 -9.67
#